data_AF-A0A1X0EF32-F1
#
_entry.id   AF-A0A1X0EF32-F1
#
_cell.length_a   1.000
_cell.length_b   1.000
_cell.length_c   1.000
_cell.angle_alpha   90.00
_cell.angle_beta   90.00
_cell.angle_gamma   90.00
#
_symmetry.space_group_name_H-M   'P 1'
#
loop_
_entity.id
_entity.type
_entity.pdbx_description
1 polymer ?
#
loop_
_entity_poly.entity_id
_entity_poly.type
_entity_poly.pdbx_seq_one_letter_code
_entity_poly.pdbx_strand_id
1 'polypeptide(L)'
;MMTTVDQVGPALPHGAAGCTDWQPDGDEVYRIVYTNEESVEGYDVGVHLSAIQHPNGELSSHDFVEIYLDIAGNGPLSAEQSRALARILLDAATRAEHWEVLQAR
;
A
#
# COMPACT_ATOMS: atom_id res chain seq x y z
N MET A 1 -14.48 36.05 -8.34
CA MET A 1 -13.20 35.34 -8.20
C MET A 1 -13.35 34.46 -6.98
N MET A 2 -13.42 33.16 -7.17
CA MET A 2 -13.54 32.18 -6.08
C MET A 2 -12.17 31.56 -5.95
N THR A 3 -11.45 31.89 -4.89
CA THR A 3 -10.18 31.24 -4.55
C THR A 3 -10.51 29.80 -4.19
N THR A 4 -10.31 28.88 -5.13
CA THR A 4 -10.21 27.46 -4.85
C THR A 4 -9.02 27.31 -3.92
N VAL A 5 -9.29 27.19 -2.62
CA VAL A 5 -8.32 26.61 -1.71
C VAL A 5 -8.26 25.15 -2.16
N ASP A 6 -7.27 24.80 -2.98
CA ASP A 6 -6.88 23.41 -3.13
C ASP A 6 -6.69 22.90 -1.70
N GLN A 7 -7.62 22.07 -1.23
CA GLN A 7 -7.40 21.30 -0.02
C GLN A 7 -6.31 20.30 -0.38
N VAL A 8 -5.06 20.77 -0.33
CA VAL A 8 -3.87 19.93 -0.46
C VAL A 8 -3.87 19.06 0.78
N GLY A 9 -4.48 17.88 0.67
CA GLY A 9 -4.36 16.84 1.69
C GLY A 9 -2.87 16.53 1.96
N PRO A 10 -2.55 15.86 3.07
CA PRO A 10 -1.17 15.52 3.38
C PRO A 10 -0.49 14.83 2.21
N ALA A 11 0.81 15.04 2.08
CA ALA A 11 1.62 14.38 1.06
C ALA A 11 1.49 12.85 1.18
N LEU A 12 1.70 12.16 0.07
CA LEU A 12 1.83 10.71 0.11
C LEU A 12 3.07 10.34 0.94
N PRO A 13 2.98 9.32 1.81
CA PRO A 13 4.14 8.76 2.49
C PRO A 13 5.22 8.36 1.50
N HIS A 14 6.48 8.46 1.89
CA HIS A 14 7.58 7.99 1.07
C HIS A 14 7.39 6.50 0.70
N GLY A 15 7.58 6.18 -0.58
CA GLY A 15 7.40 4.83 -1.12
C GLY A 15 5.95 4.50 -1.50
N ALA A 16 4.96 5.30 -1.14
CA ALA A 16 3.62 5.16 -1.67
C ALA A 16 3.59 5.54 -3.16
N ALA A 17 2.96 4.70 -3.97
CA ALA A 17 2.74 4.93 -5.39
C ALA A 17 1.41 5.64 -5.66
N GLY A 18 0.44 5.48 -4.77
CA GLY A 18 -0.87 6.11 -4.90
C GLY A 18 -1.69 6.04 -3.61
N CYS A 19 -2.90 6.56 -3.71
CA CYS A 19 -3.90 6.46 -2.65
C CYS A 19 -5.31 6.38 -3.22
N THR A 20 -6.24 5.93 -2.39
CA THR A 20 -7.68 6.09 -2.65
C THR A 20 -8.12 7.53 -2.36
N ASP A 21 -9.34 7.86 -2.76
CA ASP A 21 -10.03 9.04 -2.25
C ASP A 21 -10.22 8.92 -0.73
N TRP A 22 -10.33 10.07 -0.06
CA TRP A 22 -10.68 10.14 1.36
C TRP A 22 -12.09 9.58 1.58
N GLN A 23 -12.22 8.66 2.53
CA GLN A 23 -13.47 8.02 2.93
C GLN A 23 -13.77 8.37 4.39
N PRO A 24 -15.04 8.61 4.75
CA PRO A 24 -15.43 8.73 6.15
C PRO A 24 -15.53 7.34 6.81
N ASP A 25 -15.08 7.24 8.07
CA ASP A 25 -15.36 6.12 8.98
C ASP A 25 -15.79 6.66 10.34
N GLY A 26 -17.10 6.64 10.61
CA GLY A 26 -17.67 7.29 11.79
C GLY A 26 -17.36 8.79 11.82
N ASP A 27 -16.70 9.23 12.90
CA ASP A 27 -16.26 10.62 13.08
C ASP A 27 -14.86 10.89 12.49
N GLU A 28 -14.20 9.85 11.95
CA GLU A 28 -12.88 9.94 11.34
C GLU A 28 -12.95 9.98 9.81
N VAL A 29 -11.87 10.46 9.20
CA VAL A 29 -11.68 10.44 7.76
C VAL A 29 -10.33 9.78 7.50
N TYR A 30 -10.28 8.90 6.51
CA TYR A 30 -9.07 8.16 6.19
C TYR A 30 -8.93 7.95 4.69
N ARG A 31 -7.75 7.59 4.23
CA ARG A 31 -7.55 7.03 2.89
C ARG A 31 -6.59 5.85 2.97
N ILE A 32 -6.67 4.97 1.99
CA ILE A 32 -5.70 3.89 1.85
C ILE A 32 -4.59 4.38 0.94
N VAL A 33 -3.35 4.34 1.41
CA VAL A 33 -2.16 4.54 0.59
C VAL A 33 -1.57 3.18 0.24
N TYR A 34 -0.96 3.05 -0.94
CA TYR A 34 -0.40 1.78 -1.39
C TYR A 34 0.89 1.95 -2.18
N THR A 35 1.76 0.93 -2.14
CA THR A 35 2.97 0.87 -2.97
C THR A 35 2.64 0.39 -4.39
N ASN A 36 3.63 0.48 -5.30
CA ASN A 36 3.52 -0.24 -6.57
C ASN A 36 3.31 -1.74 -6.32
N GLU A 37 2.59 -2.37 -7.23
CA GLU A 37 2.42 -3.80 -7.26
C GLU A 37 3.66 -4.49 -7.83
N GLU A 38 4.12 -5.53 -7.13
CA GLU A 38 5.18 -6.42 -7.57
C GLU A 38 4.57 -7.72 -8.08
N SER A 39 4.87 -8.06 -9.33
CA SER A 39 4.28 -9.20 -10.01
C SER A 39 5.26 -10.34 -10.25
N VAL A 40 4.76 -11.58 -10.20
CA VAL A 40 5.51 -12.76 -10.67
C VAL A 40 5.45 -12.82 -12.19
N GLU A 41 6.60 -12.87 -12.87
CA GLU A 41 6.64 -12.92 -14.34
C GLU A 41 5.82 -14.09 -14.91
N GLY A 42 5.00 -13.81 -15.91
CA GLY A 42 4.19 -14.80 -16.60
C GLY A 42 3.02 -15.35 -15.78
N TYR A 43 2.67 -14.71 -14.66
CA TYR A 43 1.48 -15.03 -13.88
C TYR A 43 0.84 -13.77 -13.31
N ASP A 44 -0.49 -13.74 -13.23
CA ASP A 44 -1.25 -12.59 -12.74
C ASP A 44 -1.32 -12.61 -11.20
N VAL A 45 -0.15 -12.61 -10.54
CA VAL A 45 -0.03 -12.45 -9.09
C VAL A 45 0.59 -11.10 -8.82
N GLY A 46 -0.06 -10.30 -7.99
CA GLY A 46 0.38 -8.98 -7.55
C GLY A 46 0.51 -8.92 -6.04
N VAL A 47 1.62 -8.37 -5.55
CA VAL A 47 1.81 -8.07 -4.12
C VAL A 47 2.06 -6.58 -3.97
N HIS A 48 1.32 -5.93 -3.10
CA HIS A 48 1.59 -4.55 -2.70
C HIS A 48 1.35 -4.35 -1.21
N LEU A 49 1.93 -3.29 -0.66
CA LEU A 49 1.66 -2.87 0.71
C LEU A 49 0.55 -1.82 0.69
N SER A 50 -0.33 -1.86 1.68
CA SER A 50 -1.32 -0.82 1.93
C SER A 50 -1.32 -0.39 3.39
N ALA A 51 -1.64 0.87 3.64
CA ALA A 51 -1.77 1.42 4.99
C ALA A 51 -2.85 2.49 5.01
N ILE A 52 -3.42 2.70 6.20
CA ILE A 52 -4.38 3.78 6.44
C ILE A 52 -3.60 5.07 6.73
N GLN A 53 -3.92 6.15 6.02
CA GLN A 53 -3.43 7.49 6.31
C GLN A 53 -4.56 8.39 6.78
N HIS A 54 -4.30 9.16 7.84
CA HIS A 54 -5.23 10.16 8.39
C HIS A 54 -4.95 11.57 7.84
N PRO A 55 -5.88 12.55 7.99
CA PRO A 55 -5.73 13.88 7.42
C PRO A 55 -4.56 14.69 8.00
N ASN A 56 -4.05 14.30 9.17
CA ASN A 56 -2.83 14.85 9.76
C ASN A 56 -1.54 14.35 9.07
N GLY A 57 -1.66 13.40 8.14
CA GLY A 57 -0.57 12.80 7.36
C GLY A 57 0.04 11.56 7.98
N GLU A 58 -0.30 11.24 9.22
CA GLU A 58 0.20 10.06 9.92
C GLU A 58 -0.45 8.79 9.35
N LEU A 59 0.33 7.71 9.38
CA LEU A 59 -0.19 6.38 9.14
C LEU A 59 -0.78 5.83 10.45
N SER A 60 -1.89 5.11 10.36
CA SER A 60 -2.45 4.41 11.52
C SER A 60 -1.42 3.42 12.02
N SER A 61 -0.97 3.60 13.26
CA SER A 61 -0.11 2.63 13.96
C SER A 61 -0.91 1.51 14.62
N HIS A 62 -2.24 1.68 14.68
CA HIS A 62 -3.17 0.70 15.26
C HIS A 62 -3.61 -0.34 14.21
N ASP A 63 -3.67 0.08 12.94
CA ASP A 63 -3.91 -0.79 11.80
C ASP A 63 -2.58 -1.06 11.11
N PHE A 64 -2.05 -2.27 11.28
CA PHE A 64 -0.77 -2.66 10.71
C PHE A 64 -0.72 -2.38 9.20
N VAL A 65 0.47 -2.10 8.67
CA VAL A 65 0.71 -2.17 7.22
C VAL A 65 0.24 -3.53 6.73
N GLU A 66 -0.76 -3.52 5.85
CA GLU A 66 -1.29 -4.72 5.24
C GLU A 66 -0.43 -5.10 4.02
N ILE A 67 -0.24 -6.40 3.83
CA ILE A 67 0.32 -6.95 2.61
C ILE A 67 -0.86 -7.49 1.82
N TYR A 68 -1.25 -6.79 0.77
CA TYR A 68 -2.26 -7.28 -0.15
C TYR A 68 -1.63 -8.23 -1.14
N LEU A 69 -2.27 -9.39 -1.31
CA LEU A 69 -1.89 -10.43 -2.26
C LEU A 69 -3.08 -10.67 -3.18
N ASP A 70 -2.98 -10.19 -4.41
CA ASP A 70 -3.89 -10.57 -5.49
C ASP A 70 -3.32 -11.78 -6.22
N ILE A 71 -4.13 -12.83 -6.36
CA ILE A 71 -3.80 -14.00 -7.17
C ILE A 71 -4.92 -14.15 -8.17
N ALA A 72 -4.74 -13.51 -9.32
CA ALA A 72 -5.57 -13.72 -10.49
C ALA A 72 -5.02 -14.87 -11.35
N GLY A 73 -5.90 -15.67 -11.92
CA GLY A 73 -5.54 -16.82 -12.76
C GLY A 73 -6.19 -18.14 -12.34
N ASN A 74 -6.41 -19.01 -13.32
CA ASN A 74 -7.21 -20.24 -13.17
C ASN A 74 -6.35 -21.51 -12.92
N GLY A 75 -5.09 -21.39 -12.49
CA GLY A 75 -4.16 -22.53 -12.48
C GLY A 75 -3.20 -22.56 -11.29
N PRO A 76 -2.55 -23.71 -11.03
CA PRO A 76 -1.50 -23.79 -10.04
C PRO A 76 -0.24 -23.05 -10.51
N LEU A 77 0.49 -22.48 -9.55
CA LEU A 77 1.83 -21.93 -9.80
C LEU A 77 2.85 -23.05 -10.02
N SER A 78 3.80 -22.82 -10.93
CA SER A 78 4.98 -23.67 -11.04
C SER A 78 5.87 -23.54 -9.79
N ALA A 79 6.76 -24.50 -9.56
CA ALA A 79 7.69 -24.42 -8.43
C ALA A 79 8.63 -23.19 -8.49
N GLU A 80 8.91 -22.67 -9.69
CA GLU A 80 9.67 -21.44 -9.86
C GLU A 80 8.84 -20.21 -9.49
N GLN A 81 7.61 -20.12 -9.99
CA GLN A 81 6.66 -19.04 -9.67
C GLN A 81 6.34 -18.99 -8.18
N SER A 82 6.14 -20.14 -7.53
CA SER A 82 5.91 -20.21 -6.08
C SER A 82 7.10 -19.69 -5.28
N ARG A 83 8.35 -19.95 -5.73
CA ARG A 83 9.55 -19.41 -5.08
C ARG A 83 9.69 -17.92 -5.31
N ALA A 84 9.37 -17.45 -6.51
CA ALA A 84 9.36 -16.02 -6.82
C ALA A 84 8.36 -15.27 -5.93
N LEU A 85 7.13 -15.77 -5.84
CA LEU A 85 6.09 -15.22 -4.95
C LEU A 85 6.54 -15.21 -3.48
N ALA A 86 7.11 -16.32 -3.01
CA ALA A 86 7.61 -16.39 -1.63
C ALA A 86 8.69 -15.32 -1.34
N ARG A 87 9.57 -15.01 -2.30
CA ARG A 87 10.57 -13.96 -2.14
C ARG A 87 9.93 -12.57 -2.08
N ILE A 88 8.99 -12.28 -2.98
CA ILE A 88 8.25 -11.01 -2.97
C ILE A 88 7.54 -10.80 -1.63
N LEU A 89 6.90 -11.85 -1.09
CA LEU A 89 6.22 -11.77 0.21
C LEU A 89 7.18 -11.52 1.38
N LEU A 90 8.37 -12.14 1.36
CA LEU A 90 9.40 -11.91 2.39
C LEU A 90 9.96 -10.48 2.33
N ASP A 91 10.20 -9.98 1.13
CA ASP A 91 10.67 -8.61 0.90
C ASP A 91 9.58 -7.59 1.30
N ALA A 92 8.31 -7.87 0.98
CA ALA A 92 7.16 -7.07 1.39
C ALA A 92 7.02 -7.03 2.92
N ALA A 93 7.15 -8.17 3.61
CA ALA A 93 7.11 -8.23 5.07
C ALA A 93 8.21 -7.38 5.71
N THR A 94 9.44 -7.48 5.19
CA THR A 94 10.57 -6.68 5.67
C THR A 94 10.33 -5.17 5.49
N ARG A 95 9.72 -4.76 4.37
CA ARG A 95 9.35 -3.37 4.12
C ARG A 95 8.22 -2.88 5.03
N ALA A 96 7.22 -3.73 5.29
CA ALA A 96 6.08 -3.40 6.13
C ALA A 96 6.51 -3.05 7.56
N GLU A 97 7.47 -3.78 8.13
CA GLU A 97 8.06 -3.51 9.46
C GLU A 97 8.73 -2.13 9.57
N HIS A 98 9.07 -1.49 8.45
CA HIS A 98 9.87 -0.27 8.40
C HIS A 98 9.20 0.87 7.62
N TRP A 99 7.94 0.74 7.20
CA TRP A 99 7.34 1.74 6.33
C TRP A 99 7.15 3.09 7.03
N GLU A 100 6.84 3.11 8.33
CA GLU A 100 6.76 4.33 9.13
C GLU A 100 8.11 5.09 9.17
N VAL A 101 9.25 4.38 9.14
CA VAL A 101 10.60 4.97 9.19
C VAL A 101 10.97 5.68 7.88
N LEU A 102 10.30 5.36 6.78
CA LEU A 102 10.53 6.03 5.49
C LEU A 102 10.00 7.47 5.45
N GLN A 103 9.20 7.91 6.43
CA GLN A 103 8.68 9.29 6.49
C GLN A 103 9.68 10.34 7.01
N ALA A 104 10.83 9.94 7.57
CA ALA A 104 11.72 10.83 8.33
C ALA A 104 12.97 11.36 7.59
N ARG A 105 12.95 11.51 6.25
CA ARG A 105 14.08 12.10 5.51
C ARG A 105 13.67 13.22 4.56
#